data_AF-A0A7V9DIU8-F1
#
_entry.id   AF-A0A7V9DIU8-F1
#
_cell.length_a   1.000
_cell.length_b   1.000
_cell.length_c   1.000
_cell.angle_alpha   90.00
_cell.angle_beta   90.00
_cell.angle_gamma   90.00
#
_symmetry.space_group_name_H-M   'P 1'
#
loop_
_entity.id
_entity.type
_entity.pdbx_description
1 polymer ?
#
loop_
_entity_poly.entity_id
_entity_poly.type
_entity_poly.pdbx_seq_one_letter_code
_entity_poly.pdbx_strand_id
1 'polypeptide(L)'
;ATTYMRGIAARFLALRGVLADDAAGPDPAFAAAAAAFREISAPFDLAVVELEHAEWLLGQGRGEDAEPLLAEAGEIFERLRARPWLERLDAAREPTALTPAPRAR
;
A
#
# COMPACT_ATOMS: atom_id res chain seq x y z
N ALA A 1 -21.44 0.48 -10.01
CA ALA A 1 -20.28 -0.42 -10.14
C ALA A 1 -20.17 -1.27 -8.88
N THR A 2 -19.98 -2.59 -9.02
CA THR A 2 -19.78 -3.52 -7.89
C THR A 2 -18.63 -3.01 -7.00
N THR A 3 -18.76 -3.09 -5.67
CA THR A 3 -17.78 -2.54 -4.70
C THR A 3 -16.33 -2.94 -5.01
N TYR A 4 -16.10 -4.16 -5.50
CA TYR A 4 -14.78 -4.60 -5.97
C TYR A 4 -14.15 -3.66 -7.03
N MET A 5 -14.91 -3.27 -8.06
CA MET A 5 -14.41 -2.36 -9.11
C MET A 5 -14.11 -0.96 -8.56
N ARG A 6 -14.83 -0.52 -7.53
CA ARG A 6 -14.56 0.75 -6.84
C ARG A 6 -13.22 0.67 -6.11
N GLY A 7 -12.95 -0.45 -5.41
CA GLY A 7 -11.66 -0.71 -4.76
C GLY A 7 -10.49 -0.72 -5.74
N ILE A 8 -10.64 -1.44 -6.85
CA ILE A 8 -9.62 -1.49 -7.92
C ILE A 8 -9.38 -0.09 -8.53
N ALA A 9 -10.44 0.66 -8.83
CA ALA A 9 -10.29 2.02 -9.35
C ALA A 9 -9.57 2.95 -8.36
N ALA A 10 -9.91 2.88 -7.08
CA ALA A 10 -9.26 3.66 -6.04
C ALA A 10 -7.77 3.32 -5.89
N ARG A 11 -7.40 2.03 -5.93
CA ARG A 11 -5.99 1.59 -5.93
C ARG A 11 -5.22 2.18 -7.11
N PHE A 12 -5.77 2.13 -8.33
CA PHE A 12 -5.09 2.71 -9.49
C PHE A 12 -4.96 4.24 -9.41
N LEU A 13 -5.94 4.94 -8.83
CA LEU A 13 -5.83 6.37 -8.57
C LEU A 13 -4.71 6.68 -7.58
N ALA A 14 -4.56 5.86 -6.53
CA ALA A 14 -3.47 5.99 -5.56
C ALA A 14 -2.10 5.78 -6.24
N LEU A 15 -1.93 4.69 -6.98
CA LEU A 15 -0.68 4.39 -7.69
C LEU A 15 -0.32 5.49 -8.71
N ARG A 16 -1.32 6.10 -9.36
CA ARG A 16 -1.09 7.27 -10.22
C ARG A 16 -0.60 8.47 -9.42
N GLY A 17 -1.17 8.75 -8.25
CA GLY A 17 -0.73 9.83 -7.37
C GLY A 17 0.71 9.67 -6.89
N VAL A 18 1.13 8.42 -6.59
CA VAL A 18 2.52 8.08 -6.26
C VAL A 18 3.48 8.46 -7.40
N LEU A 19 3.09 8.20 -8.65
CA LEU A 19 3.92 8.45 -9.83
C LEU A 19 3.94 9.92 -10.25
N ALA A 20 2.82 10.62 -10.08
CA ALA A 20 2.65 12.00 -10.51
C ALA A 20 3.20 13.04 -9.50
N ASP A 21 3.57 12.60 -8.28
CA ASP A 21 3.93 13.49 -7.17
C ASP A 21 2.84 14.54 -6.88
N ASP A 22 1.57 14.11 -6.97
CA ASP A 22 0.41 14.99 -6.82
C ASP A 22 0.37 15.61 -5.42
N ALA A 23 0.11 16.92 -5.33
CA ALA A 23 0.11 17.66 -4.06
C ALA A 23 -0.91 17.18 -3.02
N ALA A 24 -1.98 16.51 -3.45
CA ALA A 24 -2.97 15.90 -2.54
C ALA A 24 -2.49 14.57 -1.94
N GLY A 25 -1.45 13.96 -2.52
CA GLY A 25 -0.93 12.65 -2.14
C GLY A 25 -1.87 11.48 -2.52
N PRO A 26 -1.33 10.25 -2.56
CA PRO A 26 -2.10 9.04 -2.87
C PRO A 26 -2.90 8.49 -1.67
N ASP A 27 -2.64 8.99 -0.45
CA ASP A 27 -3.17 8.51 0.83
C ASP A 27 -4.72 8.40 0.85
N PRO A 28 -5.51 9.41 0.41
CA PRO A 28 -6.98 9.29 0.40
C PRO A 28 -7.49 8.19 -0.54
N ALA A 29 -6.80 7.94 -1.65
CA ALA A 29 -7.18 6.92 -2.61
C ALA A 29 -6.82 5.51 -2.12
N PHE A 30 -5.70 5.35 -1.41
CA PHE A 30 -5.36 4.11 -0.71
C PHE A 30 -6.41 3.78 0.36
N ALA A 31 -6.78 4.76 1.19
CA ALA A 31 -7.81 4.58 2.23
C ALA A 31 -9.17 4.16 1.62
N ALA A 32 -9.57 4.78 0.50
CA ALA A 32 -10.78 4.42 -0.21
C ALA A 32 -10.75 2.99 -0.78
N ALA A 33 -9.60 2.55 -1.30
CA ALA A 33 -9.43 1.18 -1.78
C ALA A 33 -9.53 0.16 -0.65
N ALA A 34 -8.82 0.40 0.46
CA ALA A 34 -8.83 -0.47 1.64
C ALA A 34 -10.25 -0.60 2.24
N ALA A 35 -10.98 0.51 2.34
CA ALA A 35 -12.37 0.50 2.81
C ALA A 35 -13.27 -0.37 1.91
N ALA A 36 -13.12 -0.27 0.59
CA ALA A 36 -13.89 -1.08 -0.35
C ALA A 36 -13.60 -2.59 -0.23
N PHE A 37 -12.33 -2.98 -0.02
CA PHE A 37 -11.98 -4.40 0.15
C PHE A 37 -12.38 -4.95 1.52
N ARG A 38 -12.37 -4.13 2.58
CA ARG A 38 -12.95 -4.50 3.88
C ARG A 38 -14.47 -4.73 3.77
N GLU A 39 -15.20 -3.86 3.08
CA GLU A 39 -16.66 -3.96 2.89
C GLU A 39 -17.08 -5.32 2.32
N ILE A 40 -16.30 -5.87 1.39
CA ILE A 40 -16.62 -7.15 0.72
C ILE A 40 -15.83 -8.34 1.27
N SER A 41 -15.07 -8.16 2.36
CA SER A 41 -14.21 -9.21 2.92
C SER A 41 -13.27 -9.84 1.86
N ALA A 42 -12.56 -9.00 1.11
CA ALA A 42 -11.52 -9.40 0.17
C ALA A 42 -10.12 -9.21 0.79
N PRO A 43 -9.67 -10.13 1.67
CA PRO A 43 -8.48 -9.92 2.49
C PRO A 43 -7.21 -9.80 1.68
N PHE A 44 -7.06 -10.59 0.60
CA PHE A 44 -5.87 -10.53 -0.24
C PHE A 44 -5.71 -9.15 -0.90
N ASP A 45 -6.77 -8.62 -1.51
CA ASP A 45 -6.75 -7.30 -2.14
C ASP A 45 -6.52 -6.17 -1.12
N LEU A 46 -7.09 -6.31 0.09
CA LEU A 46 -6.82 -5.40 1.20
C LEU A 46 -5.32 -5.36 1.54
N ALA A 47 -4.71 -6.53 1.78
CA ALA A 47 -3.29 -6.63 2.14
C ALA A 47 -2.35 -6.08 1.05
N VAL A 48 -2.72 -6.26 -0.23
CA VAL A 48 -1.96 -5.66 -1.35
C VAL A 48 -2.00 -4.13 -1.28
N VAL A 49 -3.18 -3.54 -1.06
CA VAL A 49 -3.33 -2.08 -0.94
C VAL A 49 -2.60 -1.53 0.27
N GLU A 50 -2.64 -2.23 1.40
CA GLU A 50 -1.97 -1.82 2.64
C GLU A 50 -0.44 -1.85 2.49
N LEU A 51 0.10 -2.89 1.86
CA LEU A 51 1.53 -2.96 1.57
C LEU A 51 1.98 -1.83 0.62
N GLU A 52 1.25 -1.58 -0.47
CA GLU A 52 1.57 -0.50 -1.41
C GLU A 52 1.52 0.89 -0.74
N HIS A 53 0.54 1.09 0.15
CA HIS A 53 0.42 2.32 0.91
C HIS A 53 1.58 2.48 1.90
N ALA A 54 1.92 1.43 2.64
CA ALA A 54 3.04 1.42 3.57
C ALA A 54 4.37 1.71 2.86
N GLU A 55 4.63 1.10 1.70
CA GLU A 55 5.81 1.37 0.89
C GLU A 55 5.94 2.85 0.51
N TRP A 56 4.82 3.48 0.12
CA TRP A 56 4.81 4.90 -0.15
C TRP A 56 5.12 5.73 1.11
N LEU A 57 4.48 5.43 2.25
CA LEU A 57 4.70 6.11 3.52
C LEU A 57 6.15 6.00 4.01
N LEU A 58 6.76 4.81 3.92
CA LEU A 58 8.18 4.59 4.23
C LEU A 58 9.08 5.46 3.34
N GLY A 59 8.77 5.57 2.05
CA GLY A 59 9.46 6.47 1.12
C GLY A 59 9.32 7.96 1.48
N GLN A 60 8.29 8.36 2.23
CA GLN A 60 8.11 9.71 2.77
C GLN A 60 8.72 9.89 4.18
N GLY A 61 9.36 8.86 4.74
CA GLY A 61 9.84 8.88 6.13
C GLY A 61 8.74 8.76 7.18
N ARG A 62 7.51 8.39 6.79
CA ARG A 62 6.34 8.22 7.68
C ARG A 62 6.24 6.79 8.21
N GLY A 63 7.32 6.29 8.81
CA GLY A 63 7.40 4.90 9.28
C GLY A 63 6.36 4.52 10.34
N GLU A 64 6.04 5.45 11.26
CA GLU A 64 5.02 5.23 12.30
C GLU A 64 3.61 5.01 11.70
N ASP A 65 3.30 5.67 10.58
CA ASP A 65 2.04 5.49 9.86
C ASP A 65 2.03 4.19 9.03
N ALA A 66 3.21 3.74 8.58
CA ALA A 66 3.37 2.55 7.74
C ALA A 66 3.25 1.24 8.53
N GLU A 67 3.78 1.20 9.76
CA GLU A 67 3.79 0.00 10.61
C GLU A 67 2.43 -0.69 10.80
N PRO A 68 1.32 -0.01 11.14
CA PRO A 68 0.04 -0.69 11.29
C PRO A 68 -0.45 -1.35 9.99
N LEU A 69 -0.15 -0.75 8.84
CA LEU A 69 -0.51 -1.31 7.54
C LEU A 69 0.34 -2.55 7.20
N LEU A 70 1.65 -2.50 7.50
CA LEU A 70 2.55 -3.65 7.34
C LEU A 70 2.15 -4.81 8.26
N ALA A 71 1.71 -4.51 9.48
CA ALA A 71 1.27 -5.52 10.42
C ALA A 71 0.02 -6.26 9.92
N GLU A 72 -1.03 -5.54 9.53
CA GLU A 72 -2.28 -6.15 9.02
C GLU A 72 -2.04 -6.93 7.72
N ALA A 73 -1.30 -6.34 6.77
CA ALA A 73 -0.94 -7.01 5.52
C ALA A 73 -0.15 -8.30 5.78
N GLY A 74 0.80 -8.27 6.72
CA GLY A 74 1.60 -9.42 7.13
C GLY A 74 0.75 -10.57 7.66
N GLU A 75 -0.13 -10.30 8.63
CA GLU A 75 -1.04 -11.31 9.19
C GLU A 75 -1.92 -11.96 8.10
N ILE A 76 -2.41 -11.16 7.15
CA ILE A 76 -3.22 -11.66 6.03
C ILE A 76 -2.38 -12.55 5.10
N PHE A 77 -1.19 -12.08 4.69
CA PHE A 77 -0.33 -12.83 3.79
C PHE A 77 0.19 -14.13 4.42
N GLU A 78 0.51 -14.12 5.72
CA GLU A 78 0.88 -15.32 6.49
C GLU A 78 -0.24 -16.36 6.48
N ARG A 79 -1.47 -15.94 6.83
CA ARG A 79 -2.66 -16.80 6.84
C ARG A 79 -2.94 -17.40 5.46
N LEU A 80 -2.77 -16.62 4.40
CA LEU A 80 -2.95 -17.06 3.01
C LEU A 80 -1.74 -17.81 2.43
N ARG A 81 -0.62 -17.87 3.17
CA ARG A 81 0.66 -18.43 2.72
C ARG A 81 1.17 -17.79 1.43
N ALA A 82 0.93 -16.49 1.29
CA ALA A 82 1.28 -15.70 0.12
C ALA A 82 2.79 -15.36 0.12
N ARG A 83 3.65 -16.38 -0.02
CA ARG A 83 5.12 -16.24 0.12
C ARG A 83 5.73 -15.08 -0.67
N PRO A 84 5.41 -14.86 -1.96
CA PRO A 84 5.99 -13.74 -2.71
C PRO A 84 5.65 -12.36 -2.11
N TRP A 85 4.50 -12.27 -1.43
CA TRP A 85 4.07 -11.03 -0.78
C TRP A 85 4.71 -10.84 0.59
N LEU A 86 4.96 -11.91 1.32
CA LEU A 86 5.76 -11.87 2.55
C LEU A 86 7.20 -11.43 2.24
N GLU A 87 7.81 -11.98 1.20
CA GLU A 87 9.15 -11.58 0.75
C GLU A 87 9.22 -10.09 0.37
N ARG A 88 8.17 -9.57 -0.29
CA ARG A 88 8.06 -8.14 -0.61
C ARG A 88 7.87 -7.28 0.64
N LEU A 89 7.04 -7.72 1.58
CA LEU A 89 6.80 -7.02 2.85
C LEU A 89 8.06 -6.94 3.70
N ASP A 90 8.84 -8.03 3.76
CA ASP A 90 10.14 -8.04 4.42
C ASP A 90 11.11 -7.05 3.75
N ALA A 91 11.16 -7.03 2.42
CA ALA A 91 11.97 -6.06 1.67
C ALA A 91 11.54 -4.59 1.91
N ALA A 92 10.25 -4.33 2.15
CA ALA A 92 9.76 -3.00 2.49
C ALA A 92 10.20 -2.55 3.89
N ARG A 93 10.32 -3.49 4.84
CA ARG A 93 10.79 -3.22 6.21
C ARG A 93 12.29 -3.06 6.31
N GLU A 94 13.04 -3.65 5.38
CA GLU A 94 14.47 -3.41 5.32
C GLU A 94 14.73 -1.93 5.01
N PRO A 95 15.44 -1.19 5.88
CA PRO A 95 15.81 0.18 5.59
C PRO A 95 16.69 0.16 4.36
N THR A 96 16.10 0.48 3.21
CA THR A 96 16.82 0.52 1.95
C THR A 96 17.87 1.62 2.08
N ALA A 97 19.14 1.23 2.23
CA ALA A 97 20.32 2.10 2.20
C ALA A 97 20.58 2.69 0.79
N LEU A 98 19.52 2.91 0.01
CA LEU A 98 19.59 3.64 -1.24
C LEU A 98 19.03 5.02 -0.99
N THR A 99 19.92 5.98 -0.70
CA THR A 99 19.62 7.40 -0.86
C THR A 99 18.98 7.59 -2.24
N PRO A 100 17.68 7.94 -2.34
CA PRO A 100 17.12 8.24 -3.64
C PRO A 100 17.79 9.53 -4.13
N ALA A 101 18.40 9.48 -5.31
CA ALA A 101 18.84 10.68 -6.00
C ALA A 101 17.64 11.65 -6.08
N PRO A 102 17.86 12.97 -5.87
CA PRO A 102 16.78 13.93 -5.81
C PRO A 102 15.96 13.84 -7.10
N ARG A 103 14.65 13.57 -6.96
CA ARG A 103 13.72 13.67 -8.08
C ARG A 103 13.66 15.14 -8.48
N ALA A 104 14.26 15.46 -9.63
CA ALA A 104 14.27 16.79 -10.18
C ALA A 104 12.82 17.23 -10.48
N ARG A 105 12.48 18.43 -10.01
CA ARG A 105 11.21 19.13 -10.30
C ARG A 105 11.11 19.53 -11.77
#